data_AF-A0A954I0S0-F1
#
_entry.id   AF-A0A954I0S0-F1
#
_cell.length_a   1.000
_cell.length_b   1.000
_cell.length_c   1.000
_cell.angle_alpha   90.00
_cell.angle_beta   90.00
_cell.angle_gamma   90.00
#
_symmetry.space_group_name_H-M   'P 1'
#
loop_
_entity.id
_entity.type
_entity.pdbx_description
1 polymer ?
#
loop_
_entity_poly.entity_id
_entity_poly.type
_entity_poly.pdbx_seq_one_letter_code
_entity_poly.pdbx_strand_id
1 'polypeptide(L)'
;MPRPGVVLLLCGVFVSAVGPAADVPKPPPFQDENMITHGPILGRLSSDGIGVWARTLRPGPFTVLYGTARDQLDQSSEAVVTTRDHDNTGWVHITGLQPNTEYFYEVKNPESTGRSGRGGSFRTLPDADSMKDAELNPKGLFNFSFEFACGNNQNPRHGIGPALPTFATMLREIKDDVHFAILNGDWLYEVRRDYSPQQWAAQQGIADDEVPEILKIAPTLTGVWENYKFFLDQGENLSHWHREVPSYFTYDDHECLNDIWGTGSIGLRDRRAVFRDIGVQAWYDYLGWSNPVPFSSPVHFGRGTFQAGSDVLTDDSTDFTQMKWSDYNNLHVHWGLPNAGVNDN
;
A
#
# COMPACT_ATOMS: atom_id res chain seq x y z
N MET A 1 100.24 -3.41 -24.61
CA MET A 1 99.56 -4.62 -25.11
C MET A 1 99.75 -5.75 -24.10
N PRO A 2 98.69 -6.14 -23.39
CA PRO A 2 98.52 -7.53 -22.98
C PRO A 2 97.17 -8.08 -23.48
N ARG A 3 97.18 -9.38 -23.77
CA ARG A 3 96.15 -10.17 -24.47
C ARG A 3 94.81 -10.26 -23.71
N PRO A 4 93.67 -10.41 -24.42
CA PRO A 4 92.38 -10.65 -23.78
C PRO A 4 92.25 -12.11 -23.33
N GLY A 5 91.84 -12.31 -22.07
CA GLY A 5 91.38 -13.60 -21.54
C GLY A 5 89.86 -13.66 -21.59
N VAL A 6 89.32 -14.71 -22.20
CA VAL A 6 87.88 -14.99 -22.26
C VAL A 6 87.44 -15.55 -20.90
N VAL A 7 86.50 -14.87 -20.26
CA VAL A 7 85.80 -15.34 -19.05
C VAL A 7 84.40 -15.81 -19.48
N LEU A 8 84.13 -17.10 -19.25
CA LEU A 8 82.84 -17.73 -19.51
C LEU A 8 81.84 -17.28 -18.43
N LEU A 9 80.81 -16.51 -18.80
CA LEU A 9 79.72 -16.09 -17.92
C LEU A 9 78.60 -17.16 -17.97
N LEU A 10 78.40 -17.91 -16.89
CA LEU A 10 77.26 -18.82 -16.72
C LEU A 10 76.03 -17.99 -16.31
N CYS A 11 75.11 -17.75 -17.25
CA CYS A 11 73.80 -17.18 -16.98
C CYS A 11 72.91 -18.23 -16.28
N GLY A 12 72.71 -18.07 -14.96
CA GLY A 12 71.68 -18.78 -14.21
C GLY A 12 70.30 -18.16 -14.47
N VAL A 13 69.40 -18.93 -15.09
CA VAL A 13 67.99 -18.57 -15.24
C VAL A 13 67.27 -18.84 -13.91
N PHE A 14 66.86 -17.78 -13.21
CA PHE A 14 65.91 -17.88 -12.10
C PHE A 14 64.49 -17.92 -12.65
N VAL A 15 63.89 -19.11 -12.70
CA VAL A 15 62.45 -19.28 -12.94
C VAL A 15 61.72 -18.92 -11.64
N SER A 16 61.10 -17.75 -11.59
CA SER A 16 60.17 -17.40 -10.51
C SER A 16 58.86 -18.14 -10.75
N ALA A 17 58.53 -19.09 -9.89
CA ALA A 17 57.25 -19.77 -9.89
C ALA A 17 56.16 -18.77 -9.46
N VAL A 18 55.33 -18.33 -10.40
CA VAL A 18 54.10 -17.59 -10.12
C VAL A 18 53.10 -18.60 -9.57
N GLY A 19 52.85 -18.56 -8.27
CA GLY A 19 51.77 -19.33 -7.65
C GLY A 19 50.40 -18.85 -8.17
N PRO A 20 49.38 -19.71 -8.23
CA PRO A 20 48.04 -19.32 -8.63
C PRO A 20 47.53 -18.19 -7.73
N ALA A 21 46.96 -17.15 -8.35
CA ALA A 21 46.30 -16.06 -7.64
C ALA A 21 45.25 -16.65 -6.69
N ALA A 22 45.31 -16.29 -5.41
CA ALA A 22 44.27 -16.63 -4.47
C ALA A 22 42.94 -16.09 -4.98
N ASP A 23 41.92 -16.94 -5.03
CA ASP A 23 40.54 -16.55 -5.33
C ASP A 23 40.14 -15.45 -4.33
N VAL A 24 40.12 -14.21 -4.79
CA VAL A 24 39.50 -13.12 -4.04
C VAL A 24 38.01 -13.46 -3.97
N PRO A 25 37.42 -13.60 -2.77
CA PRO A 25 35.99 -13.84 -2.65
C PRO A 25 35.26 -12.74 -3.42
N LYS A 26 34.46 -13.10 -4.42
CA LYS A 26 33.54 -12.14 -5.02
C LYS A 26 32.72 -11.55 -3.88
N PRO A 27 32.62 -10.21 -3.76
CA PRO A 27 31.68 -9.64 -2.82
C PRO A 27 30.31 -10.27 -3.08
N PRO A 28 29.53 -10.57 -2.02
CA PRO A 28 28.18 -11.06 -2.21
C PRO A 28 27.46 -10.12 -3.19
N PRO A 29 26.65 -10.65 -4.12
CA PRO A 29 25.89 -9.80 -5.02
C PRO A 29 25.17 -8.74 -4.20
N PHE A 30 25.34 -7.47 -4.56
CA PHE A 30 24.61 -6.38 -3.93
C PHE A 30 23.11 -6.71 -4.06
N GLN A 31 22.49 -7.07 -2.94
CA GLN A 31 21.04 -7.15 -2.87
C GLN A 31 20.57 -5.76 -2.46
N ASP A 32 19.83 -5.11 -3.37
CA ASP A 32 19.14 -3.85 -3.05
C ASP A 32 18.37 -4.03 -1.73
N GLU A 33 18.50 -3.10 -0.79
CA GLU A 33 17.71 -3.15 0.45
C GLU A 33 16.20 -3.16 0.12
N ASN A 34 15.39 -3.85 0.92
CA ASN A 34 13.94 -3.80 0.75
C ASN A 34 13.42 -2.44 1.25
N MET A 35 13.09 -1.54 0.35
CA MET A 35 12.74 -0.17 0.71
C MET A 35 11.24 0.03 0.91
N ILE A 36 10.87 1.05 1.67
CA ILE A 36 9.51 1.60 1.64
C ILE A 36 9.35 2.42 0.35
N THR A 37 8.43 2.00 -0.51
CA THR A 37 8.20 2.59 -1.84
C THR A 37 7.10 3.64 -1.85
N HIS A 38 6.02 3.41 -1.09
CA HIS A 38 4.86 4.30 -1.05
C HIS A 38 4.37 4.52 0.38
N GLY A 39 3.63 5.61 0.56
CA GLY A 39 3.18 6.08 1.86
C GLY A 39 4.26 6.87 2.61
N PRO A 40 4.07 7.08 3.92
CA PRO A 40 2.92 6.64 4.71
C PRO A 40 1.60 7.30 4.29
N ILE A 41 0.50 6.59 4.53
CA ILE A 41 -0.87 7.14 4.56
C ILE A 41 -1.41 6.95 5.98
N LEU A 42 -1.99 8.00 6.53
CA LEU A 42 -2.57 8.01 7.88
C LEU A 42 -4.10 7.81 7.84
N GLY A 43 -4.64 7.05 8.79
CA GLY A 43 -6.08 6.76 8.90
C GLY A 43 -6.47 6.20 10.26
N ARG A 44 -7.72 5.78 10.45
CA ARG A 44 -8.24 5.22 11.74
C ARG A 44 -7.92 6.09 12.97
N LEU A 45 -7.98 7.41 12.86
CA LEU A 45 -7.64 8.30 13.97
C LEU A 45 -8.65 8.19 15.10
N SER A 46 -8.18 7.88 16.30
CA SER A 46 -8.99 7.89 17.53
C SER A 46 -8.35 8.78 18.59
N SER A 47 -8.96 8.85 19.77
CA SER A 47 -8.36 9.56 20.89
C SER A 47 -7.12 8.87 21.44
N ASP A 48 -6.96 7.57 21.20
CA ASP A 48 -5.86 6.77 21.74
C ASP A 48 -5.10 6.00 20.66
N GLY A 49 -5.30 6.30 19.38
CA GLY A 49 -4.65 5.54 18.32
C GLY A 49 -4.66 6.16 16.92
N ILE A 50 -3.81 5.59 16.07
CA ILE A 50 -3.66 5.94 14.65
C ILE A 50 -3.34 4.70 13.83
N GLY A 51 -3.88 4.63 12.62
CA GLY A 51 -3.49 3.66 11.60
C GLY A 51 -2.44 4.26 10.65
N VAL A 52 -1.39 3.51 10.36
CA VAL A 52 -0.32 3.92 9.45
C VAL A 52 -0.09 2.84 8.41
N TRP A 53 -0.26 3.18 7.14
CA TRP A 53 -0.07 2.30 5.99
C TRP A 53 1.22 2.60 5.25
N ALA A 54 1.83 1.55 4.68
CA ALA A 54 2.98 1.67 3.80
C ALA A 54 3.02 0.52 2.79
N ARG A 55 3.82 0.71 1.74
CA ARG A 55 4.13 -0.34 0.76
C ARG A 55 5.63 -0.58 0.68
N THR A 56 6.07 -1.83 0.80
CA THR A 56 7.47 -2.22 0.62
C THR A 56 7.77 -2.57 -0.85
N LEU A 57 9.05 -2.59 -1.23
CA LEU A 57 9.47 -2.96 -2.58
C LEU A 57 9.22 -4.45 -2.87
N ARG A 58 9.49 -5.30 -1.87
CA ARG A 58 9.29 -6.75 -1.87
C ARG A 58 8.59 -7.16 -0.55
N PRO A 59 8.02 -8.38 -0.45
CA PRO A 59 7.51 -8.88 0.81
C PRO A 59 8.54 -8.74 1.93
N GLY A 60 8.10 -8.21 3.07
CA GLY A 60 8.97 -8.00 4.20
C GLY A 60 8.35 -7.11 5.27
N PRO A 61 9.02 -6.97 6.41
CA PRO A 61 8.49 -6.21 7.52
C PRO A 61 8.65 -4.69 7.31
N PHE A 62 7.71 -3.93 7.86
CA PHE A 62 7.96 -2.55 8.26
C PHE A 62 7.47 -2.32 9.70
N THR A 63 7.99 -1.29 10.35
CA THR A 63 7.54 -0.81 11.65
C THR A 63 7.35 0.71 11.59
N VAL A 64 6.64 1.27 12.57
CA VAL A 64 6.51 2.71 12.75
C VAL A 64 7.21 3.10 14.04
N LEU A 65 8.23 3.94 13.93
CA LEU A 65 8.84 4.61 15.07
C LEU A 65 8.03 5.87 15.37
N TYR A 66 7.75 6.17 16.63
CA TYR A 66 6.97 7.34 17.02
C TYR A 66 7.38 7.90 18.39
N GLY A 67 7.01 9.15 18.64
CA GLY A 67 7.29 9.86 19.89
C GLY A 67 6.68 11.26 19.90
N THR A 68 6.70 11.94 21.05
CA THR A 68 6.13 13.30 21.19
C THR A 68 7.13 14.41 20.87
N ALA A 69 8.36 14.07 20.48
CA ALA A 69 9.38 15.00 20.04
C ALA A 69 9.99 14.55 18.71
N ARG A 70 10.18 15.49 17.78
CA ARG A 70 10.58 15.22 16.38
C ARG A 70 11.92 14.50 16.25
N ASP A 71 12.84 14.75 17.16
CA ASP A 71 14.18 14.17 17.23
C ASP A 71 14.28 12.97 18.17
N GLN A 72 13.18 12.58 18.83
CA GLN A 72 13.11 11.46 19.77
C GLN A 72 11.90 10.57 19.47
N LEU A 73 12.07 9.65 18.52
CA LEU A 73 11.12 8.58 18.23
C LEU A 73 11.49 7.33 19.05
N ASP A 74 11.16 7.34 20.33
CA ASP A 74 11.58 6.33 21.32
C ASP A 74 10.62 5.14 21.45
N GLN A 75 9.49 5.17 20.76
CA GLN A 75 8.52 4.08 20.71
C GLN A 75 8.50 3.44 19.32
N SER A 76 8.07 2.17 19.27
CA SER A 76 7.92 1.39 18.05
C SER A 76 6.59 0.66 18.07
N SER A 77 5.93 0.59 16.91
CA SER A 77 4.81 -0.32 16.70
C SER A 77 5.28 -1.78 16.65
N GLU A 78 4.33 -2.70 16.64
CA GLU A 78 4.58 -4.06 16.13
C GLU A 78 4.97 -4.01 14.65
N ALA A 79 5.74 -5.01 14.22
CA ALA A 79 6.12 -5.14 12.82
C ALA A 79 4.97 -5.73 12.00
N VAL A 80 4.75 -5.17 10.81
CA VAL A 80 3.78 -5.66 9.83
C VAL A 80 4.53 -6.25 8.65
N VAL A 81 4.22 -7.49 8.31
CA VAL A 81 4.80 -8.17 7.14
C VAL A 81 3.88 -7.96 5.95
N THR A 82 4.40 -7.33 4.91
CA THR A 82 3.70 -7.16 3.64
C THR A 82 3.81 -8.42 2.79
N THR A 83 2.81 -8.68 1.97
CA THR A 83 2.77 -9.86 1.10
C THR A 83 2.38 -9.50 -0.32
N ARG A 84 2.76 -10.35 -1.26
CA ARG A 84 2.45 -10.20 -2.69
C ARG A 84 0.97 -10.28 -3.00
N ASP A 85 0.20 -10.98 -2.18
CA ASP A 85 -1.26 -11.10 -2.31
C ASP A 85 -1.98 -9.75 -2.16
N HIS A 86 -1.30 -8.76 -1.57
CA HIS A 86 -1.77 -7.40 -1.32
C HIS A 86 -0.83 -6.33 -1.93
N ASP A 87 -0.18 -6.62 -3.05
CA ASP A 87 0.82 -5.73 -3.70
C ASP A 87 1.92 -5.20 -2.76
N ASN A 88 2.35 -6.01 -1.79
CA ASN A 88 3.31 -5.63 -0.75
C ASN A 88 2.88 -4.39 0.06
N THR A 89 1.58 -4.19 0.23
CA THR A 89 1.04 -3.19 1.15
C THR A 89 0.81 -3.78 2.54
N GLY A 90 0.66 -2.92 3.53
CA GLY A 90 0.28 -3.29 4.87
C GLY A 90 0.06 -2.05 5.74
N TRP A 91 -0.55 -2.23 6.91
CA TRP A 91 -0.80 -1.14 7.83
C TRP A 91 -0.77 -1.65 9.29
N VAL A 92 -0.47 -0.75 10.22
CA VAL A 92 -0.47 -1.03 11.67
C VAL A 92 -1.40 -0.06 12.39
N HIS A 93 -2.14 -0.54 13.39
CA HIS A 93 -2.86 0.31 14.34
C HIS A 93 -2.01 0.51 15.58
N ILE A 94 -1.53 1.72 15.81
CA ILE A 94 -0.88 2.10 17.07
C ILE A 94 -1.99 2.50 18.04
N THR A 95 -1.99 1.93 19.24
CA THR A 95 -3.02 2.15 20.27
C THR A 95 -2.39 2.53 21.61
N GLY A 96 -3.19 3.03 22.54
CA GLY A 96 -2.71 3.45 23.87
C GLY A 96 -1.97 4.79 23.86
N LEU A 97 -2.17 5.60 22.81
CA LEU A 97 -1.67 6.96 22.71
C LEU A 97 -2.43 7.88 23.67
N GLN A 98 -1.79 8.98 24.06
CA GLN A 98 -2.45 10.00 24.86
C GLN A 98 -3.44 10.80 23.99
N PRO A 99 -4.62 11.17 24.52
CA PRO A 99 -5.58 12.00 23.81
C PRO A 99 -5.04 13.40 23.57
N ASN A 100 -5.54 14.05 22.51
CA ASN A 100 -5.21 15.42 22.12
C ASN A 100 -3.69 15.71 22.12
N THR A 101 -2.89 14.75 21.67
CA THR A 101 -1.42 14.81 21.76
C THR A 101 -0.82 14.72 20.37
N GLU A 102 0.13 15.60 20.08
CA GLU A 102 0.91 15.57 18.85
C GLU A 102 2.02 14.52 18.94
N TYR A 103 2.10 13.68 17.91
CA TYR A 103 3.12 12.66 17.74
C TYR A 103 3.84 12.88 16.42
N PHE A 104 5.15 12.68 16.45
CA PHE A 104 5.98 12.53 15.27
C PHE A 104 6.19 11.05 15.00
N TYR A 105 6.32 10.68 13.73
CA TYR A 105 6.50 9.29 13.35
C TYR A 105 7.39 9.12 12.12
N GLU A 106 7.91 7.92 11.94
CA GLU A 106 8.61 7.50 10.73
C GLU A 106 8.38 6.01 10.48
N VAL A 107 8.02 5.65 9.24
CA VAL A 107 7.96 4.25 8.80
C VAL A 107 9.37 3.77 8.51
N LYS A 108 9.76 2.60 9.03
CA LYS A 108 11.09 2.04 8.81
C LYS A 108 10.98 0.57 8.39
N ASN A 109 11.85 0.12 7.48
CA ASN A 109 12.15 -1.30 7.37
C ASN A 109 13.14 -1.69 8.50
N PRO A 110 12.78 -2.58 9.44
CA PRO A 110 13.67 -3.04 10.51
C PRO A 110 15.02 -3.59 10.02
N GLU A 111 15.06 -4.13 8.79
CA GLU A 111 16.25 -4.69 8.15
C GLU A 111 17.15 -3.63 7.48
N SER A 112 16.62 -2.43 7.25
CA SER A 112 17.41 -1.33 6.70
C SER A 112 18.20 -0.60 7.80
N THR A 113 19.45 -0.30 7.47
CA THR A 113 20.36 0.43 8.37
C THR A 113 20.08 1.94 8.38
N GLY A 114 19.34 2.45 7.38
CA GLY A 114 19.02 3.86 7.22
C GLY A 114 17.67 4.29 7.84
N ARG A 115 17.50 5.61 7.92
CA ARG A 115 16.17 6.25 8.03
C ARG A 115 15.50 6.19 6.67
N SER A 116 14.20 5.92 6.62
CA SER A 116 13.46 5.92 5.35
C SER A 116 13.20 7.35 4.86
N GLY A 117 13.20 8.32 5.78
CA GLY A 117 12.76 9.69 5.50
C GLY A 117 11.26 9.82 5.22
N ARG A 118 10.49 8.73 5.39
CA ARG A 118 9.04 8.66 5.19
C ARG A 118 8.34 8.73 6.54
N GLY A 119 8.20 9.94 7.04
CA GLY A 119 7.58 10.26 8.32
C GLY A 119 6.89 11.61 8.29
N GLY A 120 6.20 11.95 9.37
CA GLY A 120 5.42 13.17 9.50
C GLY A 120 4.98 13.38 10.95
N SER A 121 3.87 14.10 11.12
CA SER A 121 3.20 14.24 12.42
C SER A 121 1.71 13.99 12.31
N PHE A 122 1.07 13.70 13.45
CA PHE A 122 -0.38 13.65 13.60
C PHE A 122 -0.77 14.05 15.02
N ARG A 123 -2.05 14.37 15.23
CA ARG A 123 -2.61 14.64 16.56
C ARG A 123 -3.78 13.70 16.83
N THR A 124 -3.73 12.96 17.94
CA THR A 124 -4.85 12.14 18.41
C THR A 124 -6.07 13.02 18.72
N LEU A 125 -7.27 12.44 18.64
CA LEU A 125 -8.48 13.17 19.01
C LEU A 125 -8.49 13.48 20.53
N PRO A 126 -9.14 14.57 20.95
CA PRO A 126 -9.51 14.72 22.35
C PRO A 126 -10.50 13.61 22.76
N ASP A 127 -10.52 13.26 24.04
CA ASP A 127 -11.58 12.43 24.61
C ASP A 127 -12.36 13.22 25.67
N ALA A 128 -13.51 12.69 26.07
CA ALA A 128 -14.36 13.38 27.03
C ALA A 128 -13.72 13.43 28.42
N ASP A 129 -12.95 12.43 28.82
CA ASP A 129 -12.41 12.33 30.18
C ASP A 129 -11.27 13.33 30.41
N SER A 130 -10.38 13.51 29.45
CA SER A 130 -9.30 14.51 29.44
C SER A 130 -9.82 15.95 29.36
N MET A 131 -11.02 16.15 28.82
CA MET A 131 -11.62 17.47 28.66
C MET A 131 -12.56 17.85 29.82
N LYS A 132 -12.79 16.94 30.78
CA LYS A 132 -13.62 17.22 31.96
C LYS A 132 -12.96 18.23 32.88
N ASP A 133 -13.72 19.27 33.20
CA ASP A 133 -13.44 20.18 34.30
C ASP A 133 -14.69 20.26 35.19
N ALA A 134 -14.51 20.23 36.51
CA ALA A 134 -15.63 20.11 37.44
C ALA A 134 -16.60 21.30 37.41
N GLU A 135 -16.12 22.49 37.02
CA GLU A 135 -16.89 23.73 37.05
C GLU A 135 -17.26 24.21 35.64
N LEU A 136 -16.28 24.23 34.74
CA LEU A 136 -16.39 24.86 33.42
C LEU A 136 -16.79 23.87 32.31
N ASN A 137 -16.47 22.58 32.46
CA ASN A 137 -16.81 21.54 31.46
C ASN A 137 -17.14 20.19 32.11
N PRO A 138 -18.17 20.10 32.97
CA PRO A 138 -18.46 18.88 33.74
C PRO A 138 -18.88 17.69 32.86
N LYS A 139 -19.21 17.95 31.60
CA LYS A 139 -19.61 16.94 30.60
C LYS A 139 -18.46 16.48 29.71
N GLY A 140 -17.28 17.10 29.81
CA GLY A 140 -16.15 16.75 28.94
C GLY A 140 -16.42 17.01 27.46
N LEU A 141 -17.17 18.06 27.14
CA LEU A 141 -17.47 18.39 25.74
C LEU A 141 -16.20 18.91 25.06
N PHE A 142 -15.98 18.49 23.82
CA PHE A 142 -14.89 18.97 22.98
C PHE A 142 -15.36 19.16 21.54
N ASN A 143 -14.66 20.02 20.83
CA ASN A 143 -14.88 20.24 19.41
C ASN A 143 -13.82 19.47 18.61
N PHE A 144 -14.18 19.07 17.40
CA PHE A 144 -13.24 18.62 16.40
C PHE A 144 -13.52 19.35 15.09
N SER A 145 -12.55 19.31 14.20
CA SER A 145 -12.55 19.96 12.89
C SER A 145 -12.10 18.93 11.86
N PHE A 146 -12.71 18.95 10.69
CA PHE A 146 -12.34 18.03 9.63
C PHE A 146 -12.53 18.67 8.26
N GLU A 147 -11.78 18.14 7.30
CA GLU A 147 -11.93 18.40 5.88
C GLU A 147 -12.82 17.33 5.24
N PHE A 148 -13.62 17.69 4.24
CA PHE A 148 -14.49 16.77 3.51
C PHE A 148 -14.44 17.08 2.01
N ALA A 149 -14.04 16.10 1.21
CA ALA A 149 -13.95 16.21 -0.24
C ALA A 149 -14.28 14.89 -0.95
N CYS A 150 -14.33 14.98 -2.28
CA CYS A 150 -14.44 13.88 -3.23
C CYS A 150 -13.70 14.33 -4.50
N GLY A 151 -13.11 13.39 -5.24
CA GLY A 151 -12.58 13.65 -6.56
C GLY A 151 -11.17 14.21 -6.58
N ASN A 152 -10.21 13.38 -6.99
CA ASN A 152 -8.80 13.76 -7.16
C ASN A 152 -8.32 13.62 -8.60
N ASN A 153 -9.13 14.02 -9.59
CA ASN A 153 -8.78 13.82 -11.00
C ASN A 153 -7.47 14.53 -11.38
N GLN A 154 -6.43 13.73 -11.67
CA GLN A 154 -5.09 14.20 -12.03
C GLN A 154 -4.91 14.35 -13.55
N ASN A 155 -5.93 14.07 -14.37
CA ASN A 155 -5.84 14.18 -15.83
C ASN A 155 -6.01 15.65 -16.27
N PRO A 156 -4.99 16.30 -16.88
CA PRO A 156 -5.08 17.71 -17.27
C PRO A 156 -6.08 17.99 -18.40
N ARG A 157 -6.63 16.97 -19.06
CA ARG A 157 -7.69 17.16 -20.08
C ARG A 157 -9.04 17.55 -19.45
N HIS A 158 -9.32 17.05 -18.24
CA HIS A 158 -10.62 17.22 -17.57
C HIS A 158 -10.48 17.57 -16.08
N GLY A 159 -9.28 17.90 -15.62
CA GLY A 159 -8.94 18.30 -14.26
C GLY A 159 -7.77 19.28 -14.23
N ILE A 160 -7.30 19.63 -13.03
CA ILE A 160 -6.22 20.65 -12.84
C ILE A 160 -4.81 20.00 -12.94
N GLY A 161 -4.74 18.70 -13.22
CA GLY A 161 -3.49 17.97 -13.36
C GLY A 161 -2.95 17.42 -12.03
N PRO A 162 -1.82 16.69 -12.08
CA PRO A 162 -1.29 15.95 -10.93
C PRO A 162 -0.77 16.85 -9.79
N ALA A 163 -0.60 18.14 -10.04
CA ALA A 163 -0.19 19.10 -9.03
C ALA A 163 -1.22 19.26 -7.90
N LEU A 164 -2.51 19.06 -8.17
CA LEU A 164 -3.60 19.12 -7.18
C LEU A 164 -3.45 20.29 -6.18
N PRO A 165 -3.51 21.57 -6.65
CA PRO A 165 -3.17 22.75 -5.84
C PRO A 165 -4.08 22.98 -4.62
N THR A 166 -5.25 22.35 -4.58
CA THR A 166 -6.11 22.31 -3.39
C THR A 166 -5.36 21.70 -2.21
N PHE A 167 -4.71 20.53 -2.38
CA PHE A 167 -3.90 19.92 -1.31
C PHE A 167 -2.72 20.80 -0.91
N ALA A 168 -2.05 21.46 -1.87
CA ALA A 168 -0.98 22.41 -1.55
C ALA A 168 -1.46 23.58 -0.68
N THR A 169 -2.67 24.06 -0.94
CA THR A 169 -3.30 25.10 -0.14
C THR A 169 -3.68 24.57 1.23
N MET A 170 -4.30 23.39 1.30
CA MET A 170 -4.71 22.81 2.59
C MET A 170 -3.51 22.48 3.48
N LEU A 171 -2.42 21.96 2.90
CA LEU A 171 -1.15 21.75 3.60
C LEU A 171 -0.58 23.04 4.21
N ARG A 172 -0.76 24.18 3.55
CA ARG A 172 -0.24 25.46 4.04
C ARG A 172 -1.16 26.11 5.06
N GLU A 173 -2.47 26.00 4.85
CA GLU A 173 -3.45 26.84 5.56
C GLU A 173 -4.19 26.10 6.68
N ILE A 174 -4.44 24.79 6.55
CA ILE A 174 -5.37 24.09 7.47
C ILE A 174 -4.86 22.78 8.06
N LYS A 175 -3.72 22.23 7.61
CA LYS A 175 -3.25 20.89 8.07
C LYS A 175 -3.11 20.79 9.59
N ASP A 176 -2.77 21.89 10.27
CA ASP A 176 -2.57 21.95 11.71
C ASP A 176 -3.85 22.34 12.47
N ASP A 177 -4.90 22.73 11.74
CA ASP A 177 -6.19 23.19 12.26
C ASP A 177 -7.29 22.12 12.17
N VAL A 178 -7.14 21.13 11.27
CA VAL A 178 -8.06 19.98 11.15
C VAL A 178 -7.52 18.78 11.91
N HIS A 179 -8.42 17.98 12.49
CA HIS A 179 -8.05 16.73 13.15
C HIS A 179 -7.91 15.58 12.15
N PHE A 180 -8.80 15.53 11.17
CA PHE A 180 -8.81 14.49 10.14
C PHE A 180 -9.46 14.99 8.85
N ALA A 181 -9.35 14.20 7.79
CA ALA A 181 -10.05 14.38 6.53
C ALA A 181 -11.01 13.22 6.27
N ILE A 182 -12.05 13.47 5.47
CA ILE A 182 -12.90 12.46 4.88
C ILE A 182 -12.85 12.64 3.37
N LEU A 183 -12.30 11.65 2.67
CA LEU A 183 -12.38 11.61 1.21
C LEU A 183 -13.44 10.58 0.81
N ASN A 184 -14.56 11.10 0.31
CA ASN A 184 -15.74 10.33 -0.02
C ASN A 184 -15.71 9.88 -1.49
N GLY A 185 -14.82 8.96 -1.82
CA GLY A 185 -14.69 8.41 -3.16
C GLY A 185 -13.83 9.21 -4.13
N ASP A 186 -13.58 8.61 -5.28
CA ASP A 186 -12.79 9.16 -6.37
C ASP A 186 -11.39 9.61 -5.93
N TRP A 187 -10.78 8.82 -5.05
CA TRP A 187 -9.37 8.98 -4.68
C TRP A 187 -8.47 8.84 -5.91
N LEU A 188 -8.89 7.98 -6.84
CA LEU A 188 -8.28 7.83 -8.17
C LEU A 188 -9.33 7.84 -9.29
N TYR A 189 -8.83 7.89 -10.52
CA TYR A 189 -9.59 7.71 -11.77
C TYR A 189 -8.86 6.66 -12.63
N GLU A 190 -9.57 6.03 -13.56
CA GLU A 190 -9.09 4.87 -14.32
C GLU A 190 -7.92 5.20 -15.24
N VAL A 191 -6.76 4.71 -14.86
CA VAL A 191 -5.54 4.73 -15.65
C VAL A 191 -4.75 3.47 -15.31
N ARG A 192 -3.92 2.98 -16.23
CA ARG A 192 -3.11 1.76 -16.03
C ARG A 192 -3.93 0.49 -15.78
N ARG A 193 -5.24 0.49 -16.03
CA ARG A 193 -6.12 -0.67 -15.80
C ARG A 193 -5.81 -1.87 -16.70
N ASP A 194 -5.03 -1.66 -17.75
CA ASP A 194 -4.50 -2.67 -18.67
C ASP A 194 -3.19 -3.33 -18.18
N TYR A 195 -2.64 -2.91 -17.05
CA TYR A 195 -1.40 -3.46 -16.50
C TYR A 195 -1.56 -4.95 -16.15
N SER A 196 -0.80 -5.82 -16.81
CA SER A 196 -1.02 -7.26 -16.77
C SER A 196 -0.31 -7.95 -15.60
N PRO A 197 -0.74 -9.18 -15.21
CA PRO A 197 -0.02 -10.00 -14.25
C PRO A 197 1.44 -10.26 -14.63
N GLN A 198 1.78 -10.37 -15.92
CA GLN A 198 3.16 -10.56 -16.37
C GLN A 198 4.01 -9.31 -16.18
N GLN A 199 3.44 -8.12 -16.45
CA GLN A 199 4.12 -6.85 -16.18
C GLN A 199 4.34 -6.68 -14.67
N TRP A 200 3.35 -7.03 -13.86
CA TRP A 200 3.46 -7.03 -12.40
C TRP A 200 4.51 -8.03 -11.90
N ALA A 201 4.52 -9.28 -12.40
CA ALA A 201 5.53 -10.28 -12.05
C ALA A 201 6.95 -9.80 -12.38
N ALA A 202 7.13 -9.19 -13.56
CA ALA A 202 8.39 -8.59 -13.96
C ALA A 202 8.80 -7.42 -13.05
N GLN A 203 7.86 -6.55 -12.65
CA GLN A 203 8.08 -5.48 -11.66
C GLN A 203 8.49 -6.04 -10.30
N GLN A 204 7.91 -7.17 -9.89
CA GLN A 204 8.20 -7.86 -8.64
C GLN A 204 9.47 -8.72 -8.70
N GLY A 205 10.05 -8.92 -9.88
CA GLY A 205 11.24 -9.75 -10.10
C GLY A 205 11.00 -11.23 -9.81
N ILE A 206 9.79 -11.73 -10.08
CA ILE A 206 9.39 -13.13 -9.83
C ILE A 206 9.04 -13.86 -11.13
N ALA A 207 9.09 -15.18 -11.09
CA ALA A 207 8.62 -16.03 -12.19
C ALA A 207 7.09 -16.14 -12.24
N ASP A 208 6.54 -16.57 -13.38
CA ASP A 208 5.09 -16.70 -13.59
C ASP A 208 4.42 -17.69 -12.64
N ASP A 209 5.14 -18.72 -12.17
CA ASP A 209 4.65 -19.72 -11.22
C ASP A 209 4.64 -19.23 -9.76
N GLU A 210 5.33 -18.13 -9.47
CA GLU A 210 5.34 -17.44 -8.17
C GLU A 210 4.23 -16.37 -8.06
N VAL A 211 3.45 -16.15 -9.12
CA VAL A 211 2.34 -15.20 -9.12
C VAL A 211 1.24 -15.65 -8.13
N PRO A 212 0.80 -14.76 -7.22
CA PRO A 212 -0.31 -15.01 -6.30
C PRO A 212 -1.55 -15.61 -6.95
N GLU A 213 -2.22 -16.51 -6.23
CA GLU A 213 -3.44 -17.16 -6.73
C GLU A 213 -4.56 -16.16 -7.02
N ILE A 214 -4.68 -15.11 -6.21
CA ILE A 214 -5.65 -14.02 -6.44
C ILE A 214 -5.49 -13.39 -7.83
N LEU A 215 -4.27 -13.26 -8.35
CA LEU A 215 -4.00 -12.70 -9.68
C LEU A 215 -4.28 -13.70 -10.81
N LYS A 216 -4.36 -15.00 -10.51
CA LYS A 216 -4.82 -16.02 -11.46
C LYS A 216 -6.34 -16.11 -11.54
N ILE A 217 -7.03 -15.66 -10.49
CA ILE A 217 -8.51 -15.59 -10.42
C ILE A 217 -9.00 -14.23 -10.94
N ALA A 218 -8.40 -13.13 -10.49
CA ALA A 218 -8.73 -11.74 -10.82
C ALA A 218 -7.51 -11.00 -11.42
N PRO A 219 -7.11 -11.31 -12.67
CA PRO A 219 -5.89 -10.76 -13.27
C PRO A 219 -5.91 -9.24 -13.43
N THR A 220 -7.08 -8.62 -13.51
CA THR A 220 -7.24 -7.16 -13.66
C THR A 220 -6.97 -6.38 -12.37
N LEU A 221 -6.81 -7.08 -11.23
CA LEU A 221 -6.41 -6.48 -9.97
C LEU A 221 -5.05 -5.78 -10.06
N THR A 222 -4.12 -6.31 -10.86
CA THR A 222 -2.81 -5.66 -11.09
C THR A 222 -2.93 -4.28 -11.71
N GLY A 223 -3.92 -4.09 -12.60
CA GLY A 223 -4.24 -2.79 -13.17
C GLY A 223 -4.75 -1.80 -12.14
N VAL A 224 -5.52 -2.26 -11.15
CA VAL A 224 -6.03 -1.40 -10.07
C VAL A 224 -4.91 -1.00 -9.11
N TRP A 225 -4.06 -1.94 -8.70
CA TRP A 225 -2.88 -1.65 -7.87
C TRP A 225 -1.92 -0.67 -8.56
N GLU A 226 -1.65 -0.87 -9.85
CA GLU A 226 -0.82 0.07 -10.63
C GLU A 226 -1.48 1.46 -10.76
N ASN A 227 -2.80 1.52 -10.83
CA ASN A 227 -3.55 2.79 -10.81
C ASN A 227 -3.30 3.56 -9.50
N TYR A 228 -3.36 2.90 -8.34
CA TYR A 228 -3.08 3.52 -7.04
C TYR A 228 -1.64 4.03 -6.96
N LYS A 229 -0.65 3.20 -7.34
CA LYS A 229 0.76 3.60 -7.37
C LYS A 229 0.98 4.83 -8.26
N PHE A 230 0.40 4.83 -9.45
CA PHE A 230 0.49 5.95 -10.37
C PHE A 230 -0.06 7.27 -9.78
N PHE A 231 -1.16 7.24 -9.06
CA PHE A 231 -1.72 8.42 -8.38
C PHE A 231 -0.85 8.91 -7.21
N LEU A 232 -0.25 7.98 -6.46
CA LEU A 232 0.69 8.30 -5.38
C LEU A 232 2.00 8.90 -5.91
N ASP A 233 2.52 8.36 -7.01
CA ASP A 233 3.81 8.75 -7.59
C ASP A 233 3.80 10.15 -8.19
N GLN A 234 2.77 10.49 -8.95
CA GLN A 234 2.71 11.79 -9.63
C GLN A 234 2.06 12.88 -8.76
N GLY A 235 1.22 12.49 -7.79
CA GLY A 235 0.45 13.40 -6.94
C GLY A 235 1.21 13.81 -5.69
N GLU A 236 2.25 14.63 -5.82
CA GLU A 236 3.12 15.01 -4.68
C GLU A 236 2.31 15.62 -3.51
N ASN A 237 1.42 16.56 -3.80
CA ASN A 237 0.62 17.22 -2.75
C ASN A 237 -0.43 16.27 -2.13
N LEU A 238 -1.00 15.35 -2.91
CA LEU A 238 -1.92 14.32 -2.41
C LEU A 238 -1.19 13.37 -1.43
N SER A 239 -0.04 12.86 -1.85
CA SER A 239 0.81 11.98 -1.03
C SER A 239 1.34 12.68 0.21
N HIS A 240 1.65 13.99 0.13
CA HIS A 240 2.08 14.79 1.28
C HIS A 240 0.91 15.06 2.25
N TRP A 241 -0.28 15.41 1.75
CA TRP A 241 -1.47 15.59 2.58
C TRP A 241 -1.77 14.34 3.42
N HIS A 242 -1.83 13.17 2.79
CA HIS A 242 -2.15 11.92 3.48
C HIS A 242 -1.04 11.42 4.42
N ARG A 243 0.16 12.00 4.37
CA ARG A 243 1.26 11.78 5.33
C ARG A 243 1.13 12.63 6.59
N GLU A 244 0.45 13.78 6.51
CA GLU A 244 0.34 14.75 7.61
C GLU A 244 -1.08 14.80 8.22
N VAL A 245 -2.10 14.44 7.46
CA VAL A 245 -3.51 14.51 7.89
C VAL A 245 -4.16 13.12 7.84
N PRO A 246 -4.50 12.53 9.00
CA PRO A 246 -5.24 11.28 9.07
C PRO A 246 -6.56 11.36 8.30
N SER A 247 -6.83 10.36 7.47
CA SER A 247 -7.96 10.37 6.53
C SER A 247 -8.84 9.14 6.68
N TYR A 248 -10.15 9.34 6.61
CA TYR A 248 -11.15 8.30 6.41
C TYR A 248 -11.52 8.27 4.94
N PHE A 249 -11.57 7.07 4.35
CA PHE A 249 -11.82 6.90 2.93
C PHE A 249 -13.13 6.17 2.72
N THR A 250 -13.93 6.57 1.76
CA THR A 250 -14.89 5.67 1.13
C THR A 250 -14.46 5.48 -0.31
N TYR A 251 -14.79 4.33 -0.90
CA TYR A 251 -14.70 4.19 -2.36
C TYR A 251 -15.99 4.70 -3.00
N ASP A 252 -15.90 5.09 -4.25
CA ASP A 252 -17.01 5.32 -5.17
C ASP A 252 -16.77 4.51 -6.45
N ASP A 253 -17.42 4.88 -7.54
CA ASP A 253 -17.36 4.21 -8.82
C ASP A 253 -15.95 4.17 -9.39
N HIS A 254 -15.15 5.24 -9.34
CA HIS A 254 -13.84 5.28 -9.99
C HIS A 254 -12.75 4.42 -9.34
N GLU A 255 -12.87 4.04 -8.06
CA GLU A 255 -12.05 2.96 -7.49
C GLU A 255 -12.31 1.63 -8.22
N CYS A 256 -13.54 1.43 -8.66
CA CYS A 256 -13.99 0.33 -9.49
C CYS A 256 -13.93 0.70 -10.99
N LEU A 257 -15.07 1.10 -11.56
CA LEU A 257 -15.26 1.62 -12.91
C LEU A 257 -16.29 2.77 -12.86
N ASN A 258 -16.03 3.84 -13.60
CA ASN A 258 -16.88 5.03 -13.77
C ASN A 258 -18.32 4.62 -14.04
N ASP A 259 -19.30 5.22 -13.39
CA ASP A 259 -20.72 4.89 -13.49
C ASP A 259 -21.03 3.38 -13.32
N ILE A 260 -20.26 2.65 -12.50
CA ILE A 260 -20.65 1.27 -12.13
C ILE A 260 -21.94 1.32 -11.30
N TRP A 261 -22.89 0.46 -11.63
CA TRP A 261 -24.19 0.45 -10.95
C TRP A 261 -24.71 -0.97 -10.80
N GLY A 262 -25.68 -1.13 -9.90
CA GLY A 262 -26.41 -2.39 -9.75
C GLY A 262 -25.59 -3.55 -9.18
N THR A 263 -24.40 -3.28 -8.62
CA THR A 263 -23.48 -4.31 -8.08
C THR A 263 -24.11 -5.14 -6.96
N GLY A 264 -25.09 -4.60 -6.22
CA GLY A 264 -25.88 -5.33 -5.22
C GLY A 264 -27.14 -6.03 -5.76
N SER A 265 -27.45 -5.93 -7.05
CA SER A 265 -28.69 -6.43 -7.64
C SER A 265 -28.58 -7.90 -8.04
N ILE A 266 -29.27 -8.77 -7.31
CA ILE A 266 -29.31 -10.20 -7.60
C ILE A 266 -29.92 -10.44 -9.00
N GLY A 267 -29.23 -11.24 -9.82
CA GLY A 267 -29.70 -11.59 -11.17
C GLY A 267 -29.35 -10.58 -12.26
N LEU A 268 -28.70 -9.45 -11.93
CA LEU A 268 -28.17 -8.53 -12.93
C LEU A 268 -27.08 -9.22 -13.76
N ARG A 269 -27.20 -9.11 -15.09
CA ARG A 269 -26.24 -9.68 -16.06
C ARG A 269 -25.48 -8.57 -16.74
N ASP A 270 -24.60 -7.93 -15.97
CA ASP A 270 -23.75 -6.85 -16.44
C ASP A 270 -22.30 -7.16 -16.10
N ARG A 271 -21.42 -7.06 -17.10
CA ARG A 271 -20.00 -7.37 -16.92
C ARG A 271 -19.29 -6.33 -16.05
N ARG A 272 -19.71 -5.07 -16.05
CA ARG A 272 -19.11 -4.00 -15.24
C ARG A 272 -19.44 -4.21 -13.77
N ALA A 273 -20.67 -4.64 -13.47
CA ALA A 273 -21.14 -4.81 -12.10
C ALA A 273 -20.29 -5.78 -11.27
N VAL A 274 -19.70 -6.80 -11.92
CA VAL A 274 -18.84 -7.78 -11.24
C VAL A 274 -17.42 -7.26 -10.97
N PHE A 275 -17.01 -6.12 -11.54
CA PHE A 275 -15.69 -5.53 -11.23
C PHE A 275 -15.60 -4.97 -9.81
N ARG A 276 -16.74 -4.76 -9.13
CA ARG A 276 -16.79 -4.21 -7.77
C ARG A 276 -15.79 -4.91 -6.85
N ASP A 277 -15.81 -6.23 -6.80
CA ASP A 277 -14.99 -6.99 -5.84
C ASP A 277 -13.50 -6.84 -6.12
N ILE A 278 -13.11 -6.72 -7.41
CA ILE A 278 -11.72 -6.46 -7.83
C ILE A 278 -11.29 -5.05 -7.41
N GLY A 279 -12.12 -4.04 -7.67
CA GLY A 279 -11.84 -2.66 -7.26
C GLY A 279 -11.79 -2.49 -5.74
N VAL A 280 -12.75 -3.08 -5.03
CA VAL A 280 -12.86 -3.03 -3.56
C VAL A 280 -11.71 -3.79 -2.89
N GLN A 281 -11.24 -4.90 -3.45
CA GLN A 281 -10.05 -5.59 -2.92
C GLN A 281 -8.82 -4.67 -2.95
N ALA A 282 -8.51 -4.06 -4.09
CA ALA A 282 -7.41 -3.10 -4.17
C ALA A 282 -7.64 -1.87 -3.27
N TRP A 283 -8.88 -1.41 -3.16
CA TRP A 283 -9.20 -0.34 -2.22
C TRP A 283 -8.89 -0.74 -0.78
N TYR A 284 -9.19 -1.97 -0.34
CA TYR A 284 -8.77 -2.46 0.99
C TYR A 284 -7.25 -2.53 1.15
N ASP A 285 -6.54 -2.94 0.09
CA ASP A 285 -5.08 -3.02 0.11
C ASP A 285 -4.43 -1.63 0.26
N TYR A 286 -5.09 -0.55 -0.18
CA TYR A 286 -4.53 0.81 -0.17
C TYR A 286 -5.14 1.77 0.86
N LEU A 287 -6.46 1.79 1.02
CA LEU A 287 -7.19 2.84 1.73
C LEU A 287 -8.27 2.31 2.70
N GLY A 288 -8.96 1.23 2.38
CA GLY A 288 -10.16 0.77 3.09
C GLY A 288 -9.92 0.36 4.54
N TRP A 289 -8.68 -0.02 4.86
CA TRP A 289 -8.22 -0.24 6.23
C TRP A 289 -8.38 1.00 7.12
N SER A 290 -8.48 2.21 6.57
CA SER A 290 -8.59 3.47 7.33
C SER A 290 -9.89 3.59 8.13
N ASN A 291 -10.88 2.72 7.87
CA ASN A 291 -12.18 2.76 8.50
C ASN A 291 -12.39 1.60 9.48
N PRO A 292 -13.09 1.84 10.61
CA PRO A 292 -13.67 0.74 11.37
C PRO A 292 -14.79 0.08 10.54
N VAL A 293 -14.75 -1.25 10.43
CA VAL A 293 -15.77 -2.05 9.75
C VAL A 293 -16.37 -3.07 10.71
N PRO A 294 -17.67 -3.42 10.58
CA PRO A 294 -18.35 -4.37 11.47
C PRO A 294 -18.09 -5.84 11.11
N PHE A 295 -17.32 -6.10 10.05
CA PHE A 295 -16.97 -7.43 9.57
C PHE A 295 -15.47 -7.66 9.65
N SER A 296 -15.07 -8.92 9.63
CA SER A 296 -13.67 -9.34 9.67
C SER A 296 -13.25 -10.15 8.44
N SER A 297 -14.23 -10.65 7.68
CA SER A 297 -13.95 -11.41 6.47
C SER A 297 -13.41 -10.53 5.35
N PRO A 298 -12.33 -10.96 4.65
CA PRO A 298 -11.90 -10.34 3.40
C PRO A 298 -12.84 -10.70 2.25
N VAL A 299 -12.68 -10.01 1.12
CA VAL A 299 -13.29 -10.41 -0.15
C VAL A 299 -12.83 -11.83 -0.49
N HIS A 300 -13.75 -12.71 -0.84
CA HIS A 300 -13.44 -14.07 -1.22
C HIS A 300 -13.44 -14.22 -2.74
N PHE A 301 -12.30 -14.65 -3.28
CA PHE A 301 -12.14 -15.00 -4.69
C PHE A 301 -11.97 -16.52 -4.84
N GLY A 302 -12.68 -17.10 -5.80
CA GLY A 302 -12.64 -18.53 -6.10
C GLY A 302 -12.84 -18.81 -7.58
N ARG A 303 -12.50 -20.02 -8.02
CA ARG A 303 -12.76 -20.48 -9.39
C ARG A 303 -13.74 -21.64 -9.34
N GLY A 304 -15.01 -21.33 -9.57
CA GLY A 304 -16.06 -22.32 -9.64
C GLY A 304 -16.30 -22.88 -11.04
N THR A 305 -16.92 -24.06 -11.09
CA THR A 305 -17.54 -24.64 -12.28
C THR A 305 -19.05 -24.53 -12.17
N PHE A 306 -19.71 -24.34 -13.31
CA PHE A 306 -21.16 -24.25 -13.40
C PHE A 306 -21.66 -25.14 -14.54
N GLN A 307 -22.60 -26.03 -14.23
CA GLN A 307 -23.20 -26.92 -15.21
C GLN A 307 -24.46 -26.29 -15.81
N ALA A 308 -24.59 -26.32 -17.14
CA ALA A 308 -25.78 -25.83 -17.82
C ALA A 308 -27.05 -26.51 -17.30
N GLY A 309 -28.04 -25.71 -16.87
CA GLY A 309 -29.30 -26.17 -16.30
C GLY A 309 -29.24 -26.52 -14.80
N SER A 310 -28.08 -26.40 -14.17
CA SER A 310 -27.90 -26.50 -12.71
C SER A 310 -28.13 -25.14 -12.04
N ASP A 311 -28.52 -25.14 -10.77
CA ASP A 311 -28.50 -23.98 -9.87
C ASP A 311 -27.32 -24.04 -8.87
N VAL A 312 -26.41 -25.01 -9.05
CA VAL A 312 -25.25 -25.25 -8.19
C VAL A 312 -23.97 -24.76 -8.88
N LEU A 313 -23.24 -23.88 -8.21
CA LEU A 313 -21.84 -23.52 -8.50
C LEU A 313 -20.93 -24.32 -7.56
N THR A 314 -19.94 -25.00 -8.12
CA THR A 314 -19.00 -25.84 -7.36
C THR A 314 -17.59 -25.25 -7.43
N ASP A 315 -16.99 -24.95 -6.28
CA ASP A 315 -15.58 -24.63 -6.14
C ASP A 315 -14.93 -25.62 -5.15
N ASP A 316 -14.20 -26.60 -5.68
CA ASP A 316 -13.58 -27.66 -4.88
C ASP A 316 -12.35 -27.17 -4.10
N SER A 317 -11.88 -25.95 -4.33
CA SER A 317 -10.75 -25.35 -3.62
C SER A 317 -11.15 -24.60 -2.35
N THR A 318 -12.46 -24.35 -2.17
CA THR A 318 -12.98 -23.52 -1.08
C THR A 318 -13.75 -24.35 -0.05
N ASP A 319 -13.36 -24.26 1.22
CA ASP A 319 -14.15 -24.77 2.34
C ASP A 319 -15.20 -23.73 2.78
N PHE A 320 -16.35 -23.78 2.13
CA PHE A 320 -17.52 -22.94 2.40
C PHE A 320 -18.06 -23.05 3.84
N THR A 321 -17.69 -24.09 4.60
CA THR A 321 -18.12 -24.24 6.00
C THR A 321 -17.34 -23.33 6.96
N GLN A 322 -16.16 -22.86 6.56
CA GLN A 322 -15.36 -21.91 7.34
C GLN A 322 -15.72 -20.45 7.07
N MET A 323 -16.56 -20.19 6.07
CA MET A 323 -16.97 -18.83 5.73
C MET A 323 -17.99 -18.30 6.73
N LYS A 324 -17.75 -17.09 7.25
CA LYS A 324 -18.71 -16.34 8.04
C LYS A 324 -19.72 -15.65 7.11
N TRP A 325 -20.74 -16.39 6.70
CA TRP A 325 -21.73 -15.94 5.71
C TRP A 325 -22.41 -14.60 5.99
N SER A 326 -22.52 -14.19 7.27
CA SER A 326 -23.06 -12.88 7.64
C SER A 326 -22.22 -11.69 7.16
N ASP A 327 -20.96 -11.91 6.81
CA ASP A 327 -20.04 -10.85 6.38
C ASP A 327 -20.08 -10.64 4.85
N TYR A 328 -20.81 -11.49 4.10
CA TYR A 328 -20.87 -11.46 2.63
C TYR A 328 -22.27 -11.05 2.14
N ASN A 329 -22.34 -10.24 1.08
CA ASN A 329 -23.61 -9.69 0.55
C ASN A 329 -24.14 -10.42 -0.70
N ASN A 330 -23.39 -10.43 -1.79
CA ASN A 330 -23.77 -10.88 -3.12
C ASN A 330 -22.61 -11.68 -3.72
N LEU A 331 -22.92 -12.84 -4.29
CA LEU A 331 -21.98 -13.59 -5.11
C LEU A 331 -21.88 -12.96 -6.51
N HIS A 332 -20.68 -12.57 -6.93
CA HIS A 332 -20.40 -12.11 -8.28
C HIS A 332 -19.77 -13.22 -9.12
N VAL A 333 -20.44 -13.61 -10.20
CA VAL A 333 -19.96 -14.66 -11.11
C VAL A 333 -19.36 -14.03 -12.36
N HIS A 334 -18.08 -14.31 -12.60
CA HIS A 334 -17.31 -13.77 -13.71
C HIS A 334 -17.11 -14.86 -14.77
N TRP A 335 -16.97 -14.48 -16.05
CA TRP A 335 -16.67 -15.43 -17.13
C TRP A 335 -15.21 -15.91 -17.16
N GLY A 336 -14.35 -15.43 -16.24
CA GLY A 336 -12.97 -15.89 -16.09
C GLY A 336 -12.02 -15.51 -17.24
N LEU A 337 -12.38 -14.51 -18.06
CA LEU A 337 -11.54 -14.01 -19.15
C LEU A 337 -10.45 -13.04 -18.62
N PRO A 338 -9.38 -12.77 -19.41
CA PRO A 338 -8.30 -11.86 -19.01
C PRO A 338 -8.75 -10.46 -18.63
N ASN A 339 -9.89 -10.00 -19.17
CA ASN A 339 -10.50 -8.71 -18.91
C ASN A 339 -11.69 -8.81 -17.94
N ALA A 340 -11.69 -9.80 -17.02
CA ALA A 340 -12.78 -10.02 -16.07
C ALA A 340 -13.19 -8.71 -15.36
N GLY A 341 -14.49 -8.41 -15.44
CA GLY A 341 -15.12 -7.22 -14.88
C GLY A 341 -14.89 -5.89 -15.63
N VAL A 342 -13.85 -5.76 -16.46
CA VAL A 342 -13.48 -4.47 -17.09
C VAL A 342 -14.51 -4.02 -18.13
N ASN A 343 -14.59 -2.71 -18.39
CA ASN A 343 -15.39 -2.14 -19.48
C ASN A 343 -14.72 -2.40 -20.85
N ASP A 344 -15.45 -2.89 -21.85
CA ASP A 344 -14.93 -3.18 -23.21
C ASP A 344 -15.13 -2.04 -24.23
N ASN A 345 -15.48 -0.83 -23.79
CA ASN A 345 -15.82 0.26 -24.71
C ASN A 345 -14.67 0.67 -25.62
#